data_AF-K1SX92-F1
#
_entry.id   AF-K1SX92-F1
#
_cell.length_a   1.000
_cell.length_b   1.000
_cell.length_c   1.000
_cell.angle_alpha   90.00
_cell.angle_beta   90.00
_cell.angle_gamma   90.00
#
_symmetry.space_group_name_H-M   'P 1'
#
loop_
_entity.id
_entity.type
_entity.pdbx_description
1 polymer ?
#
loop_
_entity_poly.entity_id
_entity_poly.type
_entity_poly.pdbx_seq_one_letter_code
_entity_poly.pdbx_strand_id
1 'polypeptide(L)'
;VIEAILFAAGDPVPASRIALVTGEETQTIVSAARELAAAYEENRCGMRLVQMNDLLQLCSAPEYAEYIRRALEQRKPPKLSQPALEVLAIVAYFQPVTRAYAHGRAHKIGQHRRPDHAPQPARRCCDL
;
A
#
# COMPACT_ATOMS: atom_id res chain seq x y z
N VAL A 1 -2.94 -25.70 -14.47
CA VAL A 1 -1.97 -25.82 -13.34
C VAL A 1 -1.37 -24.47 -12.98
N ILE A 2 -0.77 -23.72 -13.92
CA ILE A 2 -0.19 -22.38 -13.67
C ILE A 2 -1.20 -21.45 -12.97
N GLU A 3 -2.40 -21.31 -13.53
CA GLU A 3 -3.50 -20.53 -12.96
C GLU A 3 -3.77 -20.88 -11.49
N ALA A 4 -3.95 -22.17 -11.20
CA ALA A 4 -4.23 -22.66 -9.85
C ALA A 4 -3.10 -22.34 -8.87
N ILE A 5 -1.84 -22.47 -9.31
CA ILE A 5 -0.66 -22.14 -8.48
C ILE A 5 -0.65 -20.65 -8.17
N LEU A 6 -0.83 -19.78 -9.17
CA LEU A 6 -0.80 -18.33 -8.99
C LEU A 6 -1.99 -17.84 -8.15
N PHE A 7 -3.16 -18.44 -8.33
CA PHE A 7 -4.36 -18.12 -7.55
C PHE A 7 -4.17 -18.49 -6.08
N ALA A 8 -3.61 -19.67 -5.80
CA ALA A 8 -3.33 -20.11 -4.44
C ALA A 8 -2.19 -19.32 -3.78
N ALA A 9 -1.21 -18.86 -4.56
CA ALA A 9 -0.07 -18.11 -4.05
C ALA A 9 -0.44 -16.70 -3.57
N GLY A 10 -1.28 -15.97 -4.32
CA GLY A 10 -1.66 -14.57 -4.02
C GLY A 10 -0.53 -13.54 -4.24
N ASP A 11 0.72 -13.95 -4.07
CA ASP A 11 1.93 -13.16 -4.28
C ASP A 11 2.66 -13.54 -5.59
N PRO A 12 3.59 -12.70 -6.09
CA PRO A 12 4.43 -13.03 -7.24
C PRO A 12 5.21 -14.34 -7.07
N VAL A 13 5.16 -15.22 -8.07
CA VAL A 13 5.84 -16.52 -8.09
C VAL A 13 6.87 -16.57 -9.23
N PRO A 14 8.12 -16.98 -8.97
CA PRO A 14 9.11 -17.19 -10.04
C PRO A 14 8.68 -18.28 -11.03
N ALA A 15 8.80 -18.01 -12.33
CA ALA A 15 8.50 -19.00 -13.37
C ALA A 15 9.35 -20.27 -13.21
N SER A 16 10.60 -20.14 -12.75
CA SER A 16 11.49 -21.27 -12.44
C SER A 16 10.96 -22.18 -11.34
N ARG A 17 10.24 -21.63 -10.35
CA ARG A 17 9.64 -22.41 -9.27
C ARG A 17 8.45 -23.22 -9.78
N ILE A 18 7.65 -22.64 -10.66
CA ILE A 18 6.52 -23.34 -11.30
C ILE A 18 7.05 -24.46 -12.18
N ALA A 19 8.06 -24.16 -13.01
CA ALA A 19 8.76 -25.11 -13.86
C ALA A 19 9.30 -26.32 -13.07
N LEU A 20 9.92 -26.07 -11.92
CA LEU A 20 10.42 -27.13 -11.03
C LEU A 20 9.31 -28.06 -10.52
N VAL A 21 8.13 -27.52 -10.18
CA VAL A 21 7.01 -28.32 -9.66
C VAL A 21 6.29 -29.09 -10.77
N THR A 22 6.21 -28.50 -11.97
CA THR A 22 5.55 -29.15 -13.12
C THR A 22 6.48 -30.09 -13.89
N GLY A 23 7.79 -30.01 -13.67
CA GLY A 23 8.79 -30.77 -14.44
C GLY A 23 9.01 -30.24 -15.86
N GLU A 24 8.66 -28.97 -16.10
CA GLU A 24 8.73 -28.32 -17.42
C GLU A 24 9.92 -27.36 -17.51
N GLU A 25 10.24 -26.90 -18.70
CA GLU A 25 11.21 -25.82 -18.87
C GLU A 25 10.62 -24.45 -18.50
N THR A 26 11.45 -23.59 -17.91
CA THR A 26 11.03 -22.22 -17.56
C THR A 26 10.48 -21.45 -18.77
N GLN A 27 11.05 -21.64 -19.96
CA GLN A 27 10.58 -20.99 -21.19
C GLN A 27 9.18 -21.47 -21.61
N THR A 28 8.88 -22.76 -21.41
CA THR A 28 7.54 -23.33 -21.63
C THR A 28 6.54 -22.70 -20.68
N ILE A 29 6.88 -22.55 -19.39
CA ILE A 29 6.01 -21.89 -18.41
C ILE A 29 5.75 -20.43 -18.78
N VAL A 30 6.77 -19.68 -19.19
CA VAL A 30 6.61 -18.27 -19.59
C VAL A 30 5.74 -18.15 -20.83
N SER A 31 5.91 -19.02 -21.83
CA SER A 31 5.09 -19.03 -23.05
C SER A 31 3.63 -19.36 -22.73
N ALA A 32 3.38 -20.42 -21.95
CA ALA A 32 2.04 -20.79 -21.52
C ALA A 32 1.37 -19.71 -20.65
N ALA A 33 2.13 -19.02 -19.80
CA ALA A 33 1.62 -17.91 -19.01
C ALA A 33 1.23 -16.71 -19.90
N ARG A 34 1.95 -16.45 -20.99
CA ARG A 34 1.62 -15.41 -21.97
C ARG A 34 0.34 -15.72 -22.72
N GLU A 35 0.15 -16.98 -23.15
CA GLU A 35 -1.09 -17.43 -23.77
C GLU A 35 -2.28 -17.30 -22.81
N LEU A 36 -2.10 -17.69 -21.55
CA LEU A 36 -3.10 -17.55 -20.51
C LEU A 36 -3.46 -16.07 -20.26
N ALA A 37 -2.45 -15.19 -20.24
CA ALA A 37 -2.67 -13.74 -20.11
C ALA A 37 -3.51 -13.18 -21.26
N ALA A 38 -3.23 -13.58 -22.50
CA ALA A 38 -3.99 -13.16 -23.67
C ALA A 38 -5.45 -13.66 -23.61
N ALA A 39 -5.66 -14.92 -23.20
CA ALA A 39 -7.01 -15.47 -23.03
C ALA A 39 -7.81 -14.71 -21.96
N TYR A 40 -7.18 -14.25 -20.89
CA TYR A 40 -7.84 -13.47 -19.84
C TYR A 40 -8.27 -12.08 -20.35
N GLU A 41 -7.42 -11.45 -21.15
CA GLU A 41 -7.73 -10.16 -21.77
C GLU A 41 -8.86 -10.26 -22.80
N GLU A 42 -8.81 -11.27 -23.67
CA GLU A 42 -9.83 -11.49 -24.71
C GLU A 42 -11.22 -11.76 -24.11
N ASN A 43 -11.27 -12.59 -23.05
CA ASN A 43 -12.52 -12.91 -22.37
C ASN A 43 -13.01 -11.82 -21.41
N ARG A 44 -12.29 -10.71 -21.27
CA ARG A 44 -12.57 -9.63 -20.30
C ARG A 44 -12.78 -10.17 -18.88
N CYS A 45 -11.94 -11.11 -18.47
CA CYS A 45 -11.98 -11.67 -17.13
C CYS A 45 -11.72 -10.60 -16.06
N GLY A 46 -12.30 -10.76 -14.87
CA GLY A 46 -12.02 -9.88 -13.72
C GLY A 46 -10.61 -9.99 -13.15
N MET A 47 -9.78 -10.89 -13.70
CA MET A 47 -8.40 -11.14 -13.31
C MET A 47 -7.47 -10.92 -14.51
N ARG A 48 -6.23 -10.54 -14.23
CA ARG A 48 -5.13 -10.46 -15.18
C ARG A 48 -3.94 -11.27 -14.67
N LEU A 49 -3.24 -11.91 -15.59
CA LEU A 49 -1.92 -12.44 -15.33
C LEU A 49 -0.88 -11.39 -15.73
N VAL A 50 -0.02 -11.00 -14.79
CA VAL A 50 1.04 -10.03 -15.00
C VAL A 50 2.40 -10.71 -14.90
N GLN A 51 3.29 -10.39 -15.84
CA GLN A 51 4.68 -10.81 -15.81
C GLN A 51 5.58 -9.64 -15.44
N MET A 52 6.42 -9.82 -14.42
CA MET A 52 7.38 -8.84 -13.91
C MET A 52 8.76 -9.49 -13.85
N ASN A 53 9.60 -9.23 -14.86
CA ASN A 53 10.86 -9.96 -15.05
C ASN A 53 10.58 -11.48 -15.13
N ASP A 54 11.13 -12.25 -14.20
CA ASP A 54 10.94 -13.71 -14.09
C ASP A 54 9.79 -14.11 -13.15
N LEU A 55 9.03 -13.14 -12.63
CA LEU A 55 7.89 -13.37 -11.74
C LEU A 55 6.57 -13.34 -12.52
N LEU A 56 5.66 -14.22 -12.12
CA LEU A 56 4.29 -14.30 -12.61
C LEU A 56 3.34 -14.08 -11.42
N GLN A 57 2.28 -13.30 -11.62
CA GLN A 57 1.27 -13.06 -10.59
C GLN A 57 -0.13 -12.97 -11.23
N LEU A 58 -1.14 -13.48 -10.53
CA LEU A 58 -2.54 -13.14 -10.80
C LEU A 58 -2.95 -11.92 -9.99
N CYS A 59 -3.48 -10.93 -10.68
CA CYS A 59 -3.98 -9.68 -10.12
C CYS A 59 -5.42 -9.46 -10.57
N SER A 60 -6.16 -8.60 -9.88
CA SER A 60 -7.45 -8.13 -10.41
C SER A 60 -7.26 -7.27 -11.65
N ALA A 61 -8.19 -7.36 -12.59
CA ALA A 61 -8.16 -6.50 -13.77
C ALA A 61 -8.44 -5.03 -13.38
N PRO A 62 -7.66 -4.07 -13.92
CA PRO A 62 -7.68 -2.67 -13.49
C PRO A 62 -9.03 -1.98 -13.67
N GLU A 63 -9.86 -2.46 -14.59
CA GLU A 63 -11.20 -1.97 -14.87
C GLU A 63 -12.14 -2.11 -13.66
N TYR A 64 -11.83 -3.04 -12.75
CA TYR A 64 -12.61 -3.29 -11.53
C TYR A 64 -12.00 -2.66 -10.27
N ALA A 65 -10.94 -1.86 -10.40
CA ALA A 65 -10.21 -1.28 -9.27
C ALA A 65 -11.13 -0.50 -8.31
N GLU A 66 -12.06 0.31 -8.83
CA GLU A 66 -12.99 1.09 -8.01
C GLU A 66 -13.96 0.22 -7.19
N TYR A 67 -14.45 -0.87 -7.78
CA TYR A 67 -15.34 -1.81 -7.09
C TYR A 67 -14.59 -2.57 -5.99
N ILE A 68 -13.38 -3.04 -6.31
CA ILE A 68 -12.50 -3.74 -5.37
C ILE A 68 -12.11 -2.82 -4.22
N ARG A 69 -11.75 -1.57 -4.53
CA ARG A 69 -11.44 -0.56 -3.54
C ARG A 69 -12.60 -0.37 -2.57
N ARG A 70 -13.82 -0.16 -3.07
CA ARG A 70 -15.01 0.00 -2.20
C ARG A 70 -15.32 -1.25 -1.36
N ALA A 71 -15.06 -2.44 -1.90
CA ALA A 71 -15.30 -3.70 -1.20
C ALA A 71 -14.24 -3.97 -0.11
N LEU A 72 -12.98 -3.62 -0.36
CA LEU A 72 -11.84 -3.92 0.52
C LEU A 72 -11.41 -2.74 1.41
N GLU A 73 -11.76 -1.50 1.08
CA GLU A 73 -11.61 -0.32 1.94
C GLU A 73 -12.63 -0.33 3.09
N GLN A 74 -12.59 -1.36 3.93
CA GLN A 74 -13.20 -1.34 5.25
C GLN A 74 -12.23 -0.94 6.36
N ARG A 75 -10.97 -0.62 6.01
CA ARG A 75 -10.02 -0.04 6.97
C ARG A 75 -9.31 1.13 6.32
N LYS A 76 -9.84 2.35 6.55
CA LYS A 76 -8.93 3.49 6.67
C LYS A 76 -7.83 3.05 7.64
N PRO A 77 -6.53 3.11 7.28
CA PRO A 77 -5.49 2.89 8.27
C PRO A 77 -5.83 3.80 9.45
N PRO A 78 -5.80 3.28 10.69
CA PRO A 78 -6.19 4.07 11.85
C PRO A 78 -5.44 5.38 11.78
N LYS A 79 -6.17 6.51 11.77
CA LYS A 79 -5.54 7.82 11.77
C LYS A 79 -4.58 7.84 12.94
N LEU A 80 -3.28 7.91 12.66
CA LEU A 80 -2.27 7.99 13.69
C LEU A 80 -2.57 9.23 14.52
N SER A 81 -2.58 9.07 15.85
CA SER A 81 -2.73 10.20 16.74
C SER A 81 -1.56 11.16 16.52
N GLN A 82 -1.77 12.44 16.80
CA GLN A 82 -0.74 13.46 16.67
C GLN A 82 0.61 13.04 17.34
N PRO A 83 0.63 12.44 18.55
CA PRO A 83 1.87 11.94 19.14
C PRO A 83 2.53 10.81 18.34
N ALA A 84 1.74 9.92 17.72
CA ALA A 84 2.29 8.83 16.91
C ALA A 84 2.94 9.35 15.62
N LEU A 85 2.39 10.41 15.01
CA LEU A 85 2.99 11.09 13.86
C LEU A 85 4.30 11.79 14.23
N GLU A 86 4.38 12.41 15.41
CA GLU A 86 5.59 13.07 15.90
C GLU A 86 6.72 12.06 16.14
N VAL A 87 6.40 10.92 16.76
CA VAL A 87 7.36 9.81 16.94
C VAL A 87 7.83 9.29 15.58
N LEU A 88 6.93 9.10 14.61
CA LEU A 88 7.28 8.65 13.27
C LEU A 88 8.24 9.64 12.56
N ALA A 89 7.99 10.95 12.67
CA ALA A 89 8.85 11.97 12.08
C ALA A 89 10.26 12.00 12.73
N ILE A 90 10.34 11.86 14.05
CA ILE A 90 11.63 11.77 14.76
C ILE A 90 12.40 10.53 14.32
N VAL A 91 11.72 9.39 14.25
CA VAL A 91 12.35 8.15 13.80
C VAL A 91 12.84 8.32 12.37
N ALA A 92 12.02 8.72 11.42
CA ALA A 92 12.40 8.82 10.00
C ALA A 92 13.60 9.74 9.74
N TYR A 93 13.72 10.85 10.46
CA TYR A 93 14.77 11.84 10.20
C TYR A 93 16.07 11.59 10.99
N PHE A 94 16.01 10.94 12.15
CA PHE A 94 17.16 10.81 13.06
C PHE A 94 17.69 9.37 13.22
N GLN A 95 17.36 8.45 12.30
CA GLN A 95 17.85 7.07 12.40
C GLN A 95 19.38 7.00 12.40
N PRO A 96 20.01 6.19 13.28
CA PRO A 96 19.40 5.31 14.30
C PRO A 96 19.04 6.03 15.62
N VAL A 97 17.80 5.88 16.12
CA VAL A 97 17.33 6.42 17.41
C VAL A 97 16.80 5.35 18.36
N THR A 98 16.88 5.59 19.67
CA THR A 98 16.30 4.70 20.69
C THR A 98 14.85 5.04 21.00
N ARG A 99 14.07 4.04 21.44
CA ARG A 99 12.65 4.20 21.80
C ARG A 99 12.42 5.27 22.88
N ALA A 100 13.28 5.32 23.90
CA ALA A 100 13.21 6.30 24.98
C ALA A 100 13.41 7.73 24.47
N TYR A 101 14.35 7.92 23.54
CA TYR A 101 14.64 9.22 22.92
C TYR A 101 13.46 9.74 22.09
N ALA A 102 12.91 8.89 21.22
CA ALA A 102 11.78 9.27 20.36
C ALA A 102 10.52 9.62 21.18
N HIS A 103 10.21 8.82 22.21
CA HIS A 103 9.07 9.07 23.09
C HIS A 103 9.23 10.36 23.90
N GLY A 104 10.41 10.59 24.49
CA GLY A 104 10.67 11.79 25.29
C GLY A 104 10.60 13.09 24.48
N ARG A 105 11.01 13.05 23.21
CA ARG A 105 11.01 14.22 22.34
C ARG A 105 9.61 14.51 21.76
N ALA A 106 8.84 13.49 21.40
CA ALA A 106 7.44 13.66 21.00
C ALA A 106 6.59 14.27 22.11
N HIS A 107 6.75 13.83 23.36
CA HIS A 107 6.02 14.39 24.50
C HIS A 107 6.29 15.89 24.72
N LYS A 108 7.53 16.35 24.49
CA LYS A 108 7.88 17.78 24.56
C LYS A 108 7.25 18.62 23.44
N ILE A 109 7.08 18.06 22.24
CA ILE A 109 6.44 18.74 21.10
C ILE A 109 4.95 18.97 21.39
N GLY A 110 4.27 17.95 21.92
CA GLY A 110 2.85 18.06 22.32
C GLY A 110 2.58 19.09 23.43
N GLN A 111 3.53 19.30 24.34
CA GLN A 111 3.39 20.24 25.48
C GLN A 111 3.69 21.71 25.14
N HIS A 112 4.25 22.02 23.96
CA HIS A 112 4.62 23.39 23.57
C HIS A 112 3.59 24.11 22.70
N ARG A 113 2.43 23.51 22.39
CA ARG A 113 1.29 24.25 21.82
C ARG A 113 0.60 25.05 22.93
N ARG A 114 0.97 26.32 23.08
CA ARG A 114 0.16 27.29 23.84
C ARG A 114 -1.24 27.37 23.18
N PRO A 115 -2.34 27.52 23.94
CA PRO A 115 -3.59 27.94 23.33
C PRO A 115 -3.39 29.38 22.83
N ASP A 116 -3.55 29.58 21.53
CA ASP A 116 -3.48 30.90 20.92
C ASP A 116 -4.49 31.85 21.58
N HIS A 117 -4.01 33.07 21.79
CA HIS A 117 -4.73 34.24 22.24
C HIS A 117 -6.10 34.35 21.56
N ALA A 118 -7.18 34.41 22.36
CA ALA A 118 -8.47 34.87 21.86
C ALA A 118 -8.31 36.29 21.27
N PRO A 119 -8.87 36.59 20.09
CA PRO A 119 -8.79 37.93 19.52
C PRO A 119 -9.64 38.89 20.35
N GLN A 120 -9.03 39.97 20.84
CA GLN A 120 -9.77 41.08 21.47
C GLN A 120 -10.65 41.77 20.42
N PRO A 121 -11.95 42.04 20.71
CA PRO A 121 -12.79 42.76 19.77
C PRO A 121 -12.33 44.23 19.66
N ALA A 122 -12.10 44.67 18.43
CA ALA A 122 -11.75 46.03 18.06
C ALA A 122 -12.81 47.03 18.55
N ARG A 123 -12.35 48.08 19.26
CA ARG A 123 -13.15 49.23 19.64
C ARG A 123 -13.60 49.97 18.37
N ARG A 124 -14.93 50.09 18.17
CA ARG A 124 -15.51 50.95 17.12
C ARG A 124 -15.40 52.41 17.54
N CYS A 125 -14.58 53.18 16.83
CA CYS A 125 -14.71 54.64 16.74
C CYS A 125 -15.54 54.95 15.50
N CYS A 126 -16.85 55.11 15.64
CA CYS A 126 -17.72 55.84 14.72
C CYS A 126 -18.89 56.38 15.52
N ASP A 127 -18.67 57.53 16.16
CA ASP A 127 -19.70 58.51 16.54
C ASP A 127 -19.02 59.89 16.44
N LEU A 128 -19.09 60.47 15.24
CA LEU A 128 -19.29 61.90 14.95
C LEU A 128 -19.36 62.11 13.43
#